data_AF-A0A953H7L9-F1
#
_entry.id   AF-A0A953H7L9-F1
#
_cell.length_a   1.000
_cell.length_b   1.000
_cell.length_c   1.000
_cell.angle_alpha   90.00
_cell.angle_beta   90.00
_cell.angle_gamma   90.00
#
_symmetry.space_group_name_H-M   'P 1'
#
loop_
_entity.id
_entity.type
_entity.pdbx_description
1 polymer ?
#
loop_
_entity_poly.entity_id
_entity_poly.type
_entity_poly.pdbx_seq_one_letter_code
_entity_poly.pdbx_strand_id
1 'polypeptide(L)'
;MPRSLPPSVTPDAIAQFRREIEILLGQKVDLRVNNNSSSVLQVRHPRGKSSILSVHHMFLRGGNEITRALAQYLRRPTPTANRTLRQYINAHTHELTPRAASPQKLRLRARGRTHDLHTLAEAINQQFFGGRVQIKVTWGRGTVRKGHRRHMIFGSYSHSTHLIRIHPALDDPSVPEWFVKFVLYHEMLHAVIDPEHDADGRRYVHTREFRNREREHPDYARAKVWEKAFMMGQVLPG
;
A
#
# COMPACT_ATOMS: atom_id res chain seq x y z
N MET A 1 4.45 -5.51 -14.34
CA MET A 1 3.73 -6.59 -15.04
C MET A 1 2.71 -7.18 -14.09
N PRO A 2 1.43 -7.25 -14.48
CA PRO A 2 0.42 -7.99 -13.72
C PRO A 2 0.84 -9.46 -13.59
N ARG A 3 0.54 -10.11 -12.46
CA ARG A 3 0.82 -11.54 -12.28
C ARG A 3 -0.06 -12.35 -13.22
N SER A 4 0.49 -13.45 -13.73
CA SER A 4 -0.31 -14.46 -14.41
C SER A 4 -1.36 -15.02 -13.45
N LEU A 5 -2.52 -15.34 -14.00
CA LEU A 5 -3.57 -16.04 -13.27
C LEU A 5 -3.12 -17.48 -13.02
N PRO A 6 -3.51 -18.11 -11.90
CA PRO A 6 -3.22 -19.52 -11.67
C PRO A 6 -3.95 -20.39 -12.70
N PRO A 7 -3.41 -21.58 -13.05
CA PRO A 7 -4.00 -22.47 -14.06
C PRO A 7 -5.46 -22.88 -13.77
N SER A 8 -5.86 -22.84 -12.50
CA SER A 8 -7.24 -23.12 -12.06
C SER A 8 -8.26 -22.06 -12.51
N VAL A 9 -7.82 -20.92 -13.03
CA VAL A 9 -8.69 -19.82 -13.48
C VAL A 9 -8.91 -19.94 -14.98
N THR A 10 -10.07 -20.47 -15.37
CA THR A 10 -10.44 -20.69 -16.77
C THR A 10 -11.21 -19.49 -17.34
N PRO A 11 -11.17 -19.26 -18.67
CA PRO A 11 -12.01 -18.26 -19.32
C PRO A 11 -13.50 -18.44 -19.03
N ASP A 12 -13.97 -19.69 -18.96
CA ASP A 12 -15.37 -20.01 -18.67
C ASP A 12 -15.78 -19.60 -17.25
N ALA A 13 -14.92 -19.84 -16.25
CA ALA A 13 -15.17 -19.40 -14.88
C ALA A 13 -15.26 -17.87 -14.78
N ILE A 14 -14.38 -17.15 -15.50
CA ILE A 14 -14.43 -15.68 -15.58
C ILE A 14 -15.74 -15.22 -16.26
N ALA A 15 -16.12 -15.86 -17.37
CA ALA A 15 -17.33 -15.52 -18.11
C ALA A 15 -18.60 -15.81 -17.30
N GLN A 16 -18.66 -16.93 -16.59
CA GLN A 16 -19.75 -17.27 -15.69
C GLN A 16 -19.89 -16.25 -14.56
N PHE A 17 -18.79 -15.96 -13.86
CA PHE A 17 -18.80 -14.99 -12.77
C PHE A 17 -19.22 -13.59 -13.24
N ARG A 18 -18.76 -13.18 -14.44
CA ARG A 18 -19.22 -11.93 -15.07
C ARG A 18 -20.73 -11.93 -15.27
N ARG A 19 -21.30 -13.00 -15.84
CA ARG A 19 -22.75 -13.11 -16.07
C ARG A 19 -23.54 -13.01 -14.76
N GLU A 20 -23.10 -13.68 -13.72
CA GLU A 20 -23.76 -13.63 -12.39
C GLU A 20 -23.79 -12.20 -11.83
N ILE A 21 -22.67 -11.48 -11.91
CA ILE A 21 -22.59 -10.07 -11.49
C ILE A 21 -23.49 -9.18 -12.36
N GLU A 22 -23.47 -9.35 -13.68
CA GLU A 22 -24.28 -8.54 -14.61
C GLU A 22 -25.78 -8.77 -14.41
N ILE A 23 -26.21 -10.01 -14.13
CA ILE A 23 -27.60 -10.34 -13.78
C ILE A 23 -28.02 -9.62 -12.51
N LEU A 24 -27.20 -9.65 -11.45
CA LEU A 24 -27.51 -8.97 -10.19
C LEU A 24 -27.56 -7.45 -10.32
N LEU A 25 -26.81 -6.87 -11.25
CA LEU A 25 -26.73 -5.44 -11.46
C LEU A 25 -27.72 -4.89 -12.49
N GLY A 26 -28.25 -5.75 -13.36
CA GLY A 26 -29.07 -5.35 -14.51
C GLY A 26 -28.31 -4.55 -15.58
N GLN A 27 -26.97 -4.61 -15.60
CA GLN A 27 -26.12 -3.86 -16.54
C GLN A 27 -24.78 -4.56 -16.78
N LYS A 28 -24.15 -4.27 -17.93
CA LYS A 28 -22.83 -4.82 -18.28
C LYS A 28 -21.69 -4.23 -17.45
N VAL A 29 -20.66 -5.05 -17.21
CA VAL A 29 -19.45 -4.70 -16.44
C VAL A 29 -18.18 -5.08 -17.22
N ASP A 30 -17.15 -4.25 -17.15
CA ASP A 30 -15.79 -4.62 -17.57
C ASP A 30 -15.11 -5.34 -16.39
N LEU A 31 -15.19 -6.68 -16.39
CA LEU A 31 -14.57 -7.53 -15.37
C LEU A 31 -13.10 -7.79 -15.70
N ARG A 32 -12.22 -7.50 -14.75
CA ARG A 32 -10.78 -7.80 -14.81
C ARG A 32 -10.40 -8.71 -13.66
N VAL A 33 -9.96 -9.92 -13.96
CA VAL A 33 -9.46 -10.84 -12.93
C VAL A 33 -7.95 -10.67 -12.81
N ASN A 34 -7.46 -10.53 -11.58
CA ASN A 34 -6.05 -10.33 -11.28
C ASN A 34 -5.54 -11.33 -10.23
N ASN A 35 -4.23 -11.37 -10.03
CA ASN A 35 -3.56 -12.17 -9.00
C ASN A 35 -2.72 -11.25 -8.08
N ASN A 36 -3.19 -10.02 -7.82
CA ASN A 36 -2.44 -9.03 -7.05
C ASN A 36 -2.57 -9.28 -5.54
N SER A 37 -1.47 -9.15 -4.79
CA SER A 37 -1.49 -9.25 -3.32
C SER A 37 -1.88 -7.95 -2.60
N SER A 38 -1.88 -6.79 -3.27
CA SER A 38 -2.13 -5.48 -2.65
C SER A 38 -3.36 -4.74 -3.18
N SER A 39 -3.89 -5.13 -4.35
CA SER A 39 -5.10 -4.55 -4.94
C SER A 39 -6.06 -5.67 -5.30
N VAL A 40 -6.75 -6.15 -4.26
CA VAL A 40 -7.60 -7.34 -4.29
C VAL A 40 -8.97 -7.04 -4.90
N LEU A 41 -9.52 -5.85 -4.67
CA LEU A 41 -10.79 -5.38 -5.21
C LEU A 41 -10.69 -3.90 -5.55
N GLN A 42 -10.99 -3.53 -6.80
CA GLN A 42 -11.04 -2.16 -7.26
C GLN A 42 -12.26 -1.95 -8.16
N VAL A 43 -12.94 -0.83 -7.95
CA VAL A 43 -14.11 -0.39 -8.71
C VAL A 43 -13.84 0.97 -9.33
N ARG A 44 -14.28 1.17 -10.58
CA ARG A 44 -14.28 2.48 -11.25
C ARG A 44 -15.57 2.67 -12.04
N HIS A 45 -16.14 3.88 -11.98
CA HIS A 45 -17.32 4.29 -12.73
C HIS A 45 -16.97 5.41 -13.72
N PRO A 46 -16.37 5.07 -14.89
CA PRO A 46 -16.11 6.07 -15.93
C PRO A 46 -17.41 6.66 -16.47
N ARG A 47 -17.44 7.98 -16.71
CA ARG A 47 -18.61 8.65 -17.32
C ARG A 47 -18.91 8.09 -18.70
N GLY A 48 -20.18 7.75 -18.95
CA GLY A 48 -20.65 7.25 -20.25
C GLY A 48 -20.12 5.88 -20.66
N LYS A 49 -19.56 5.10 -19.75
CA LYS A 49 -19.02 3.75 -20.01
C LYS A 49 -19.45 2.77 -18.91
N SER A 50 -19.37 1.48 -19.21
CA SER A 50 -19.61 0.42 -18.21
C SER A 50 -18.66 0.54 -17.03
N SER A 51 -19.16 0.18 -15.85
CA SER A 51 -18.36 0.09 -14.63
C SER A 51 -17.23 -0.94 -14.80
N ILE A 52 -16.04 -0.63 -14.30
CA ILE A 52 -14.88 -1.53 -14.32
C ILE A 52 -14.74 -2.15 -12.93
N LEU A 53 -14.80 -3.47 -12.87
CA LEU A 53 -14.60 -4.27 -11.66
C LEU A 53 -13.31 -5.08 -11.81
N SER A 54 -12.29 -4.75 -11.04
CA SER A 54 -11.05 -5.53 -10.97
C SER A 54 -11.00 -6.31 -9.66
N VAL A 55 -10.97 -7.65 -9.74
CA VAL A 55 -11.02 -8.54 -8.58
C VAL A 55 -9.90 -9.58 -8.61
N HIS A 56 -9.40 -9.95 -7.44
CA HIS A 56 -8.50 -11.09 -7.29
C HIS A 56 -9.22 -12.39 -7.70
N HIS A 57 -8.51 -13.35 -8.29
CA HIS A 57 -9.13 -14.58 -8.76
C HIS A 57 -9.83 -15.40 -7.66
N MET A 58 -9.47 -15.20 -6.39
CA MET A 58 -10.13 -15.86 -5.25
C MET A 58 -11.63 -15.57 -5.20
N PHE A 59 -12.11 -14.43 -5.73
CA PHE A 59 -13.54 -14.10 -5.74
C PHE A 59 -14.36 -15.01 -6.66
N LEU A 60 -13.74 -15.64 -7.66
CA LEU A 60 -14.43 -16.61 -8.53
C LEU A 60 -14.92 -17.84 -7.75
N ARG A 61 -14.33 -18.11 -6.57
CA ARG A 61 -14.70 -19.22 -5.67
C ARG A 61 -15.58 -18.79 -4.49
N GLY A 62 -15.94 -17.51 -4.40
CA GLY A 62 -16.66 -16.96 -3.25
C GLY A 62 -18.13 -17.35 -3.15
N GLY A 63 -18.69 -17.99 -4.19
CA GLY A 63 -20.10 -18.38 -4.23
C GLY A 63 -21.07 -17.21 -4.17
N ASN A 64 -22.36 -17.53 -4.04
CA ASN A 64 -23.46 -16.57 -4.22
C ASN A 64 -23.43 -15.41 -3.21
N GLU A 65 -23.02 -15.65 -1.97
CA GLU A 65 -22.95 -14.61 -0.94
C GLU A 65 -21.96 -13.51 -1.34
N ILE A 66 -20.75 -13.91 -1.74
CA ILE A 66 -19.68 -12.98 -2.12
C ILE A 66 -20.00 -12.30 -3.44
N THR A 67 -20.56 -13.02 -4.42
CA THR A 67 -21.01 -12.43 -5.69
C THR A 67 -22.09 -11.36 -5.46
N ARG A 68 -23.07 -11.60 -4.57
CA ARG A 68 -24.07 -10.58 -4.19
C ARG A 68 -23.45 -9.40 -3.46
N ALA A 69 -22.53 -9.64 -2.54
CA ALA A 69 -21.83 -8.58 -1.83
C ALA A 69 -21.00 -7.71 -2.80
N LEU A 70 -20.35 -8.30 -3.81
CA LEU A 70 -19.64 -7.57 -4.86
C LEU A 70 -20.58 -6.75 -5.75
N ALA A 71 -21.71 -7.31 -6.17
CA ALA A 71 -22.71 -6.57 -6.94
C ALA A 71 -23.25 -5.37 -6.13
N GLN A 72 -23.57 -5.58 -4.85
CA GLN A 72 -23.99 -4.49 -3.96
C GLN A 72 -22.87 -3.46 -3.79
N TYR A 73 -21.62 -3.88 -3.60
CA TYR A 73 -20.47 -2.98 -3.49
C TYR A 73 -20.26 -2.14 -4.75
N LEU A 74 -20.44 -2.75 -5.94
CA LEU A 74 -20.32 -2.06 -7.22
C LEU A 74 -21.46 -1.05 -7.44
N ARG A 75 -22.69 -1.37 -7.02
CA ARG A 75 -23.82 -0.46 -7.14
C ARG A 75 -23.74 0.70 -6.15
N ARG A 76 -23.56 0.37 -4.87
CA ARG A 76 -23.41 1.31 -3.76
C ARG A 76 -22.87 0.56 -2.54
N PRO A 77 -21.65 0.88 -2.06
CA PRO A 77 -21.10 0.25 -0.86
C PRO A 77 -22.02 0.41 0.35
N THR A 78 -22.31 -0.71 1.04
CA THR A 78 -23.07 -0.75 2.30
C THR A 78 -22.19 -1.36 3.41
N PRO A 79 -22.45 -1.06 4.70
CA PRO A 79 -21.70 -1.65 5.81
C PRO A 79 -21.66 -3.18 5.76
N THR A 80 -22.81 -3.82 5.52
CA THR A 80 -22.93 -5.28 5.43
C THR A 80 -22.09 -5.86 4.29
N ALA A 81 -22.23 -5.33 3.06
CA ALA A 81 -21.45 -5.82 1.92
C ALA A 81 -19.94 -5.62 2.14
N ASN A 82 -19.54 -4.47 2.71
CA ASN A 82 -18.15 -4.19 3.05
C ASN A 82 -17.61 -5.21 4.06
N ARG A 83 -18.37 -5.52 5.11
CA ARG A 83 -17.98 -6.50 6.14
C ARG A 83 -17.82 -7.89 5.53
N THR A 84 -18.82 -8.37 4.79
CA THR A 84 -18.78 -9.69 4.13
C THR A 84 -17.56 -9.82 3.21
N LEU A 85 -17.30 -8.82 2.36
CA LEU A 85 -16.14 -8.83 1.47
C LEU A 85 -14.82 -8.79 2.24
N ARG A 86 -14.72 -8.01 3.33
CA ARG A 86 -13.51 -7.96 4.16
C ARG A 86 -13.23 -9.28 4.87
N GLN A 87 -14.25 -9.89 5.48
CA GLN A 87 -14.13 -11.18 6.14
C GLN A 87 -13.66 -12.25 5.15
N TYR A 88 -14.24 -12.27 3.94
CA TYR A 88 -13.80 -13.15 2.87
C TYR A 88 -12.33 -12.92 2.49
N ILE A 89 -11.92 -11.66 2.27
CA ILE A 89 -10.53 -11.32 1.95
C ILE A 89 -9.58 -11.78 3.08
N ASN A 90 -9.93 -11.52 4.34
CA ASN A 90 -9.10 -11.86 5.49
C ASN A 90 -8.92 -13.39 5.63
N ALA A 91 -9.99 -14.16 5.44
CA ALA A 91 -9.94 -15.62 5.45
C ALA A 91 -9.07 -16.21 4.33
N HIS A 92 -8.96 -15.50 3.20
CA HIS A 92 -8.19 -15.92 2.02
C HIS A 92 -6.85 -15.20 1.87
N THR A 93 -6.34 -14.58 2.95
CA THR A 93 -5.03 -13.90 2.94
C THR A 93 -3.87 -14.81 2.57
N HIS A 94 -3.98 -16.11 2.88
CA HIS A 94 -3.00 -17.13 2.48
C HIS A 94 -2.87 -17.29 0.96
N GLU A 95 -3.92 -16.98 0.19
CA GLU A 95 -3.88 -16.98 -1.27
C GLU A 95 -3.21 -15.73 -1.85
N LEU A 96 -3.16 -14.65 -1.07
CA LEU A 96 -2.48 -13.40 -1.44
C LEU A 96 -0.97 -13.56 -1.28
N THR A 97 -0.42 -14.53 -2.01
CA THR A 97 1.00 -14.87 -1.97
C THR A 97 1.77 -13.57 -2.23
N PRO A 98 2.65 -13.11 -1.33
CA PRO A 98 3.53 -11.97 -1.61
C PRO A 98 4.34 -12.28 -2.86
N ARG A 99 4.81 -11.26 -3.58
CA ARG A 99 5.71 -11.56 -4.72
C ARG A 99 6.91 -12.20 -4.05
N ALA A 100 7.12 -13.51 -4.24
CA ALA A 100 8.39 -14.14 -3.95
C ALA A 100 9.37 -13.21 -4.64
N ALA A 101 10.16 -12.47 -3.83
CA ALA A 101 11.14 -11.58 -4.38
C ALA A 101 11.99 -12.51 -5.23
N SER A 102 11.87 -12.42 -6.56
CA SER A 102 12.75 -13.18 -7.42
C SER A 102 14.14 -12.85 -6.88
N PRO A 103 14.97 -13.84 -6.50
CA PRO A 103 16.31 -13.59 -5.98
C PRO A 103 17.23 -13.00 -7.07
N GLN A 104 16.68 -12.39 -8.14
CA GLN A 104 17.32 -11.30 -8.84
C GLN A 104 17.77 -10.29 -7.80
N LYS A 105 19.04 -10.45 -7.39
CA LYS A 105 19.84 -9.62 -6.50
C LYS A 105 19.23 -8.22 -6.44
N LEU A 106 18.39 -7.98 -5.43
CA LEU A 106 17.77 -6.68 -5.20
C LEU A 106 18.95 -5.75 -4.92
N ARG A 107 19.46 -5.08 -5.96
CA ARG A 107 20.57 -4.13 -5.83
C ARG A 107 20.03 -2.97 -5.01
N LEU A 108 20.24 -3.04 -3.71
CA LEU A 108 19.91 -2.00 -2.75
C LEU A 108 20.81 -0.80 -3.08
N ARG A 109 20.20 0.36 -3.20
CA ARG A 109 20.88 1.63 -3.40
C ARG A 109 20.56 2.50 -2.20
N ALA A 110 21.27 2.29 -1.09
CA ALA A 110 21.08 3.03 0.15
C ALA A 110 21.77 4.41 0.08
N ARG A 111 22.96 4.47 -0.53
CA ARG A 111 23.69 5.71 -0.76
C ARG A 111 23.06 6.49 -1.92
N GLY A 112 22.50 7.65 -1.60
CA GLY A 112 21.98 8.63 -2.55
C GLY A 112 23.08 9.58 -3.04
N ARG A 113 22.65 10.65 -3.71
CA ARG A 113 23.48 11.79 -4.12
C ARG A 113 23.81 12.69 -2.94
N THR A 114 22.84 12.89 -2.05
CA THR A 114 22.94 13.79 -0.90
C THR A 114 22.93 13.00 0.40
N HIS A 115 22.03 12.04 0.53
CA HIS A 115 21.78 11.35 1.80
C HIS A 115 22.15 9.86 1.72
N ASP A 116 22.83 9.34 2.74
CA ASP A 116 23.10 7.91 2.90
C ASP A 116 22.06 7.26 3.82
N LEU A 117 21.08 6.56 3.23
CA LEU A 117 20.01 5.95 4.00
C LEU A 117 20.51 4.89 4.99
N HIS A 118 21.64 4.23 4.71
CA HIS A 118 22.16 3.21 5.63
C HIS A 118 22.59 3.87 6.93
N THR A 119 23.44 4.88 6.83
CA THR A 119 23.95 5.65 7.98
C THR A 119 22.80 6.29 8.77
N LEU A 120 21.83 6.90 8.09
CA LEU A 120 20.69 7.52 8.74
C LEU A 120 19.80 6.50 9.47
N ALA A 121 19.51 5.36 8.83
CA ALA A 121 18.70 4.32 9.42
C ALA A 121 19.39 3.67 10.63
N GLU A 122 20.70 3.47 10.57
CA GLU A 122 21.48 2.95 11.69
C GLU A 122 21.46 3.90 12.89
N ALA A 123 21.65 5.20 12.67
CA ALA A 123 21.54 6.21 13.72
C ALA A 123 20.15 6.21 14.40
N ILE A 124 19.08 6.13 13.60
CA ILE A 124 17.70 6.03 14.11
C ILE A 124 17.48 4.73 14.88
N ASN A 125 17.97 3.60 14.35
CA ASN A 125 17.87 2.29 14.99
C ASN A 125 18.50 2.32 16.39
N GLN A 126 19.69 2.91 16.51
CA GLN A 126 20.36 3.06 17.81
C GLN A 126 19.56 3.97 18.74
N GLN A 127 19.16 5.15 18.26
CA GLN A 127 18.52 6.17 19.09
C GLN A 127 17.13 5.76 19.60
N PHE A 128 16.29 5.18 18.75
CA PHE A 128 14.87 4.96 19.07
C PHE A 128 14.49 3.50 19.26
N PHE A 129 15.33 2.56 18.84
CA PHE A 129 15.00 1.13 18.85
C PHE A 129 16.09 0.26 19.50
N GLY A 130 17.11 0.89 20.12
CA GLY A 130 18.20 0.19 20.82
C GLY A 130 19.01 -0.74 19.91
N GLY A 131 19.07 -0.45 18.62
CA GLY A 131 19.81 -1.24 17.62
C GLY A 131 19.16 -2.56 17.24
N ARG A 132 17.91 -2.83 17.65
CA ARG A 132 17.28 -4.17 17.51
C ARG A 132 16.55 -4.38 16.19
N VAL A 133 16.26 -3.32 15.43
CA VAL A 133 15.45 -3.42 14.21
C VAL A 133 16.32 -3.83 13.02
N GLN A 134 16.06 -5.03 12.49
CA GLN A 134 16.76 -5.55 11.31
C GLN A 134 15.97 -5.21 10.05
N ILE A 135 16.36 -4.13 9.38
CA ILE A 135 15.73 -3.67 8.14
C ILE A 135 16.75 -3.40 7.04
N LYS A 136 16.32 -3.60 5.81
CA LYS A 136 17.03 -3.14 4.62
C LYS A 136 16.48 -1.76 4.24
N VAL A 137 17.31 -0.90 3.68
CA VAL A 137 16.91 0.42 3.14
C VAL A 137 17.37 0.58 1.71
N THR A 138 16.58 1.31 0.91
CA THR A 138 16.96 1.69 -0.44
C THR A 138 16.19 2.91 -0.90
N TRP A 139 16.80 3.70 -1.78
CA TRP A 139 16.07 4.65 -2.61
C TRP A 139 15.14 3.91 -3.58
N GLY A 140 13.94 4.47 -3.77
CA GLY A 140 12.97 4.01 -4.75
C GLY A 140 13.45 4.20 -6.19
N ARG A 141 12.87 3.45 -7.13
CA ARG A 141 13.15 3.57 -8.57
C ARG A 141 12.09 4.46 -9.21
N GLY A 142 12.47 5.61 -9.76
CA GLY A 142 11.53 6.47 -10.48
C GLY A 142 12.11 7.84 -10.84
N THR A 143 11.52 8.46 -11.85
CA THR A 143 11.78 9.86 -12.21
C THR A 143 11.04 10.79 -11.24
N VAL A 144 11.75 11.74 -10.68
CA VAL A 144 11.16 12.80 -9.84
C VAL A 144 10.38 13.75 -10.76
N ARG A 145 9.05 13.58 -10.85
CA ARG A 145 8.19 14.55 -11.55
C ARG A 145 8.12 15.85 -10.75
N LYS A 146 8.57 16.97 -11.32
CA LYS A 146 8.50 18.30 -10.68
C LYS A 146 7.06 18.85 -10.74
N GLY A 147 6.63 19.56 -9.69
CA GLY A 147 5.32 20.24 -9.59
C GLY A 147 4.51 19.88 -8.34
N HIS A 148 3.43 20.65 -8.09
CA HIS A 148 2.50 20.45 -6.98
C HIS A 148 1.93 19.03 -6.98
N ARG A 149 1.95 18.37 -5.81
CA ARG A 149 1.39 17.03 -5.64
C ARG A 149 0.32 17.05 -4.56
N ARG A 150 -0.89 16.61 -4.91
CA ARG A 150 -1.97 16.42 -3.92
C ARG A 150 -1.68 15.26 -2.96
N HIS A 151 -0.82 14.32 -3.35
CA HIS A 151 -0.47 13.15 -2.55
C HIS A 151 0.89 12.61 -3.00
N MET A 152 1.81 12.43 -2.04
CA MET A 152 3.09 11.75 -2.28
C MET A 152 3.40 10.83 -1.10
N ILE A 153 3.79 9.60 -1.41
CA ILE A 153 4.25 8.63 -0.41
C ILE A 153 5.77 8.79 -0.30
N PHE A 154 6.25 9.27 0.84
CA PHE A 154 7.66 9.55 1.09
C PHE A 154 8.48 8.29 1.40
N GLY A 155 7.85 7.29 2.01
CA GLY A 155 8.46 6.03 2.39
C GLY A 155 7.48 4.86 2.25
N SER A 156 8.00 3.63 2.25
CA SER A 156 7.16 2.44 2.40
C SER A 156 7.95 1.28 2.99
N TYR A 157 7.37 0.60 3.97
CA TYR A 157 7.88 -0.65 4.52
C TYR A 157 7.17 -1.87 3.94
N SER A 158 7.95 -2.92 3.62
CA SER A 158 7.45 -4.21 3.15
C SER A 158 7.77 -5.30 4.18
N HIS A 159 6.74 -5.82 4.84
CA HIS A 159 6.84 -6.91 5.82
C HIS A 159 7.47 -8.17 5.20
N SER A 160 7.07 -8.52 3.97
CA SER A 160 7.57 -9.73 3.30
C SER A 160 9.06 -9.68 2.92
N THR A 161 9.66 -8.49 2.85
CA THR A 161 11.07 -8.32 2.44
C THR A 161 11.93 -7.61 3.48
N HIS A 162 11.33 -7.20 4.61
CA HIS A 162 11.96 -6.35 5.64
C HIS A 162 12.69 -5.16 5.02
N LEU A 163 12.08 -4.52 4.03
CA LEU A 163 12.70 -3.47 3.22
C LEU A 163 11.89 -2.18 3.29
N ILE A 164 12.58 -1.11 3.69
CA ILE A 164 12.13 0.27 3.60
C ILE A 164 12.60 0.85 2.26
N ARG A 165 11.66 1.47 1.53
CA ARG A 165 11.96 2.24 0.32
C ARG A 165 11.62 3.71 0.53
N ILE A 166 12.61 4.58 0.39
CA ILE A 166 12.42 6.03 0.47
C ILE A 166 12.30 6.63 -0.92
N HIS A 167 11.37 7.57 -1.11
CA HIS A 167 11.10 8.19 -2.40
C HIS A 167 12.29 9.07 -2.83
N PRO A 168 12.79 8.94 -4.09
CA PRO A 168 14.02 9.62 -4.55
C PRO A 168 13.93 11.15 -4.59
N ALA A 169 12.75 11.74 -4.44
CA ALA A 169 12.60 13.20 -4.29
C ALA A 169 13.16 13.74 -2.98
N LEU A 170 13.43 12.87 -2.00
CA LEU A 170 14.08 13.26 -0.74
C LEU A 170 15.61 13.23 -0.81
N ASP A 171 16.18 12.71 -1.90
CA ASP A 171 17.62 12.69 -2.14
C ASP A 171 18.06 13.98 -2.86
N ASP A 172 17.86 15.11 -2.20
CA ASP A 172 18.13 16.45 -2.72
C ASP A 172 18.74 17.34 -1.61
N PRO A 173 19.74 18.21 -1.92
CA PRO A 173 20.35 19.09 -0.94
C PRO A 173 19.39 20.06 -0.23
N SER A 174 18.26 20.41 -0.86
CA SER A 174 17.23 21.25 -0.24
C SER A 174 16.37 20.51 0.78
N VAL A 175 16.49 19.18 0.85
CA VAL A 175 15.77 18.34 1.81
C VAL A 175 16.65 18.14 3.04
N PRO A 176 16.25 18.66 4.22
CA PRO A 176 17.06 18.53 5.42
C PRO A 176 17.21 17.07 5.84
N GLU A 177 18.39 16.70 6.34
CA GLU A 177 18.67 15.36 6.83
C GLU A 177 17.68 14.92 7.92
N TRP A 178 17.29 15.84 8.81
CA TRP A 178 16.34 15.58 9.88
C TRP A 178 14.97 15.13 9.35
N PHE A 179 14.55 15.63 8.18
CA PHE A 179 13.29 15.23 7.57
C PHE A 179 13.40 13.82 6.98
N VAL A 180 14.52 13.50 6.32
CA VAL A 180 14.79 12.14 5.83
C VAL A 180 14.80 11.15 6.99
N LYS A 181 15.42 11.53 8.12
CA LYS A 181 15.42 10.74 9.35
C LYS A 181 14.01 10.52 9.90
N PHE A 182 13.18 11.56 9.94
CA PHE A 182 11.78 11.42 10.36
C PHE A 182 10.99 10.44 9.49
N VAL A 183 11.14 10.49 8.16
CA VAL A 183 10.50 9.54 7.25
C VAL A 183 11.01 8.11 7.50
N LEU A 184 12.32 7.93 7.66
CA LEU A 184 12.88 6.61 8.01
C LEU A 184 12.33 6.09 9.34
N TYR A 185 12.25 6.93 10.37
CA TYR A 185 11.65 6.58 11.66
C TYR A 185 10.19 6.11 11.50
N HIS A 186 9.37 6.85 10.74
CA HIS A 186 7.99 6.44 10.41
C HIS A 186 7.96 5.06 9.77
N GLU A 187 8.83 4.80 8.79
CA GLU A 187 8.89 3.50 8.12
C GLU A 187 9.41 2.37 9.03
N MET A 188 10.29 2.69 9.98
CA MET A 188 10.75 1.73 10.99
C MET A 188 9.67 1.41 12.02
N LEU A 189 8.79 2.36 12.37
CA LEU A 189 7.64 2.06 13.23
C LEU A 189 6.74 0.99 12.62
N HIS A 190 6.54 1.00 11.29
CA HIS A 190 5.81 -0.07 10.59
C HIS A 190 6.47 -1.46 10.68
N ALA A 191 7.76 -1.53 11.00
CA ALA A 191 8.48 -2.78 11.15
C ALA A 191 8.35 -3.40 12.55
N VAL A 192 7.89 -2.62 13.54
CA VAL A 192 7.85 -3.05 14.95
C VAL A 192 6.48 -2.89 15.61
N ILE A 193 5.52 -2.25 14.94
CA ILE A 193 4.15 -2.13 15.40
C ILE A 193 3.26 -2.88 14.43
N ASP A 194 2.60 -3.92 14.94
CA ASP A 194 1.67 -4.71 14.14
C ASP A 194 0.39 -3.93 13.83
N PRO A 195 -0.18 -4.08 12.62
CA PRO A 195 -1.49 -3.55 12.29
C PRO A 195 -2.60 -4.19 13.13
N GLU A 196 -3.56 -3.39 13.55
CA GLU A 196 -4.78 -3.87 14.22
C GLU A 196 -5.90 -4.15 13.20
N HIS A 197 -6.90 -4.96 13.62
CA HIS A 197 -8.14 -5.17 12.87
C HIS A 197 -9.34 -4.86 13.76
N ASP A 198 -10.33 -4.13 13.25
CA ASP A 198 -11.60 -3.96 13.97
C ASP A 198 -12.53 -5.18 13.82
N ALA A 199 -13.67 -5.16 14.52
CA ALA A 199 -14.69 -6.21 14.44
C ALA A 199 -15.24 -6.44 13.02
N ASP A 200 -15.11 -5.46 12.12
CA ASP A 200 -15.48 -5.56 10.70
C ASP A 200 -14.33 -6.09 9.82
N GLY A 201 -13.21 -6.49 10.43
CA GLY A 201 -12.01 -6.97 9.76
C GLY A 201 -11.24 -5.88 9.02
N ARG A 202 -11.49 -4.58 9.29
CA ARG A 202 -10.75 -3.49 8.67
C ARG A 202 -9.37 -3.40 9.30
N ARG A 203 -8.33 -3.48 8.48
CA ARG A 203 -6.94 -3.30 8.89
C ARG A 203 -6.61 -1.83 9.14
N TYR A 204 -6.00 -1.53 10.27
CA TYR A 204 -5.47 -0.22 10.67
C TYR A 204 -3.97 -0.33 10.88
N VAL A 205 -3.20 0.28 9.99
CA VAL A 205 -1.73 0.27 10.07
C VAL A 205 -1.23 1.37 11.03
N HIS A 206 -1.84 2.55 10.97
CA HIS A 206 -1.57 3.62 11.93
C HIS A 206 -2.51 3.48 13.13
N THR A 207 -2.17 2.55 14.03
CA THR A 207 -2.88 2.30 15.30
C THR A 207 -2.74 3.49 16.25
N ARG A 208 -3.39 3.43 17.43
CA ARG A 208 -3.18 4.44 18.48
C ARG A 208 -1.73 4.43 18.95
N GLU A 209 -1.15 3.25 19.15
CA GLU A 209 0.25 3.07 19.51
C GLU A 209 1.18 3.72 18.48
N PHE A 210 0.96 3.43 17.19
CA PHE A 210 1.74 4.01 16.10
C PHE A 210 1.75 5.54 16.17
N ARG A 211 0.56 6.15 16.28
CA ARG A 211 0.44 7.62 16.31
C ARG A 211 1.10 8.23 17.54
N ASN A 212 1.06 7.55 18.69
CA ASN A 212 1.70 8.03 19.90
C ASN A 212 3.23 8.00 19.73
N ARG A 213 3.79 6.87 19.28
CA ARG A 213 5.24 6.75 19.03
C ARG A 213 5.73 7.67 17.93
N GLU A 214 4.93 7.92 16.91
CA GLU A 214 5.26 8.90 15.88
C GLU A 214 5.39 10.32 16.45
N ARG A 215 4.48 10.70 17.37
CA ARG A 215 4.47 12.02 18.02
C ARG A 215 5.60 12.24 19.02
N GLU A 216 6.14 11.17 19.59
CA GLU A 216 7.29 11.21 20.49
C GLU A 216 8.60 11.59 19.76
N HIS A 217 8.63 11.50 18.43
CA HIS A 217 9.79 11.94 17.68
C HIS A 217 10.01 13.45 17.85
N PRO A 218 11.22 13.93 18.22
CA PRO A 218 11.49 15.34 18.47
C PRO A 218 11.09 16.25 17.30
N ASP A 219 11.23 15.74 16.08
CA ASP A 219 10.94 16.49 14.86
C ASP A 219 9.50 16.38 14.35
N TYR A 220 8.60 15.69 15.06
CA TYR A 220 7.25 15.41 14.58
C TYR A 220 6.52 16.67 14.10
N ALA A 221 6.46 17.70 14.95
CA ALA A 221 5.73 18.93 14.64
C ALA A 221 6.30 19.64 13.40
N ARG A 222 7.62 19.82 13.35
CA ARG A 222 8.30 20.47 12.21
C ARG A 222 8.21 19.62 10.94
N ALA A 223 8.24 18.30 11.05
CA ALA A 223 8.08 17.40 9.91
C ALA A 223 6.69 17.52 9.28
N LYS A 224 5.60 17.60 10.06
CA LYS A 224 4.25 17.80 9.52
C LYS A 224 4.12 19.13 8.76
N VAL A 225 4.76 20.19 9.24
CA VAL A 225 4.77 21.49 8.56
C VAL A 225 5.59 21.43 7.27
N TRP A 226 6.80 20.88 7.34
CA TRP A 226 7.70 20.75 6.20
C TRP A 226 7.11 19.88 5.11
N GLU A 227 6.52 18.73 5.46
CA GLU A 227 5.85 17.81 4.54
C GLU A 227 4.78 18.54 3.71
N LYS A 228 3.95 19.35 4.37
CA LYS A 228 2.89 20.13 3.73
C LYS A 228 3.47 21.15 2.75
N ALA A 229 4.50 21.89 3.15
CA ALA A 229 5.15 22.87 2.28
C ALA A 229 5.82 22.22 1.07
N PHE A 230 6.54 21.11 1.28
CA PHE A 230 7.18 20.34 0.21
C PHE A 230 6.16 19.85 -0.82
N MET A 231 4.99 19.35 -0.38
CA MET A 231 3.90 18.94 -1.28
C MET A 231 3.31 20.11 -2.08
N MET A 232 3.30 21.31 -1.49
CA MET A 232 2.89 22.56 -2.15
C MET A 232 4.01 23.17 -3.01
N GLY A 233 5.16 22.53 -3.15
CA GLY A 233 6.27 23.07 -3.92
C GLY A 233 6.87 24.36 -3.34
N GLN A 234 6.60 24.64 -2.05
CA GLN A 234 7.17 25.76 -1.33
C GLN A 234 8.54 25.34 -0.79
N VAL A 235 9.55 26.18 -0.99
CA VAL A 235 10.86 26.00 -0.38
C VAL A 235 10.80 26.62 1.01
N LEU A 236 10.81 25.80 2.06
CA LEU A 236 11.04 26.28 3.42
C LEU A 236 12.56 26.22 3.70
N PRO A 237 13.13 27.22 4.40
CA PRO A 237 14.50 27.11 4.89
C PRO A 237 14.63 25.90 5.83
N GLY A 238 15.77 25.21 5.73
CA GLY A 238 16.07 23.93 6.40
C GLY A 238 16.34 24.04 7.89
#